data_AF-A0A969WF95-F1
#
_entry.id   AF-A0A969WF95-F1
#
_cell.length_a   1.000
_cell.length_b   1.000
_cell.length_c   1.000
_cell.angle_alpha   90.00
_cell.angle_beta   90.00
_cell.angle_gamma   90.00
#
_symmetry.space_group_name_H-M   'P 1'
#
loop_
_entity.id
_entity.type
_entity.pdbx_description
1 polymer ?
#
loop_
_entity_poly.entity_id
_entity_poly.type
_entity_poly.pdbx_seq_one_letter_code
_entity_poly.pdbx_strand_id
1 'polypeptide(L)'
;MTPFTPNYRKMRFGLTTALLNDGFFSYEINTNGHGSLCLLWFDEYDNAGEGRGYLGQPLGAAVRAVPPLTTPDLLGNGRFANQTDLDAWDLWADAGYAASVSLDSGTAAEGASSARIEISQSQGTDWQLSFARSPVGINAGEDYTLTFWAKADHARSIGAWAQQNSPPWTTWLDFGAVTLTTEWRQFELSVPAAGSDAQADFIFGLGEETGTVWLDDVRLQAGSREVWRRDYSGGVALVNATGQPQTVSLGGELRKIAGTQDPAVNDGSLVTEVMLPPWDGLILLRQMEPQAYLPVTVTSQ
;
A
#
# COMPACT_ATOMS: atom_id res chain seq x y z
N MET A 1 -16.93 30.17 23.56
CA MET A 1 -16.19 29.00 23.05
C MET A 1 -16.66 28.76 21.64
N THR A 2 -15.73 28.64 20.68
CA THR A 2 -16.08 28.13 19.36
C THR A 2 -16.60 26.70 19.50
N PRO A 3 -17.72 26.34 18.87
CA PRO A 3 -18.16 24.94 18.86
C PRO A 3 -17.06 24.08 18.23
N PHE A 4 -16.85 22.89 18.78
CA PHE A 4 -15.91 21.92 18.23
C PHE A 4 -16.39 21.49 16.84
N THR A 5 -15.49 21.54 15.86
CA THR A 5 -15.72 20.98 14.52
C THR A 5 -14.82 19.77 14.34
N PRO A 6 -15.38 18.56 14.09
CA PRO A 6 -14.58 17.37 13.83
C PRO A 6 -13.69 17.55 12.58
N ASN A 7 -12.56 16.88 12.56
CA ASN A 7 -11.79 16.73 11.33
C ASN A 7 -12.42 15.58 10.51
N TYR A 8 -13.39 15.91 9.66
CA TYR A 8 -14.14 14.93 8.86
C TYR A 8 -13.23 14.09 7.96
N ARG A 9 -12.20 14.70 7.36
CA ARG A 9 -11.20 13.97 6.55
C ARG A 9 -10.49 12.90 7.36
N LYS A 10 -9.95 13.26 8.53
CA LYS A 10 -9.28 12.30 9.43
C LYS A 10 -10.23 11.21 9.91
N MET A 11 -11.48 11.58 10.21
CA MET A 11 -12.52 10.63 10.59
C MET A 11 -12.79 9.63 9.47
N ARG A 12 -13.06 10.10 8.23
CA ARG A 12 -13.30 9.24 7.08
C ARG A 12 -12.11 8.34 6.80
N PHE A 13 -10.88 8.88 6.80
CA PHE A 13 -9.67 8.08 6.61
C PHE A 13 -9.58 6.92 7.62
N GLY A 14 -9.81 7.20 8.91
CA GLY A 14 -9.81 6.16 9.94
C GLY A 14 -10.93 5.14 9.77
N LEU A 15 -12.16 5.60 9.51
CA LEU A 15 -13.32 4.73 9.30
C LEU A 15 -13.13 3.83 8.08
N THR A 16 -12.77 4.39 6.93
CA THR A 16 -12.63 3.59 5.71
C THR A 16 -11.40 2.69 5.75
N THR A 17 -10.35 3.05 6.48
CA THR A 17 -9.23 2.14 6.79
C THR A 17 -9.72 0.93 7.57
N ALA A 18 -10.55 1.13 8.60
CA ALA A 18 -11.16 0.01 9.33
C ALA A 18 -12.02 -0.86 8.41
N LEU A 19 -12.75 -0.24 7.46
CA LEU A 19 -13.55 -0.92 6.44
C LEU A 19 -12.71 -1.63 5.36
N LEU A 20 -11.40 -1.41 5.23
CA LEU A 20 -10.57 -2.23 4.34
C LEU A 20 -10.41 -3.66 4.86
N ASN A 21 -10.70 -3.88 6.14
CA ASN A 21 -10.72 -5.19 6.78
C ASN A 21 -11.93 -5.29 7.74
N ASP A 22 -11.92 -6.22 8.67
CA ASP A 22 -13.04 -6.45 9.61
C ASP A 22 -12.79 -5.72 10.94
N GLY A 23 -12.40 -4.44 10.85
CA GLY A 23 -12.01 -3.61 11.99
C GLY A 23 -13.17 -2.87 12.66
N PHE A 24 -12.97 -2.46 13.91
CA PHE A 24 -13.85 -1.52 14.62
C PHE A 24 -13.24 -0.12 14.63
N PHE A 25 -14.07 0.90 14.50
CA PHE A 25 -13.65 2.29 14.50
C PHE A 25 -14.52 3.16 15.40
N SER A 26 -13.88 4.08 16.11
CA SER A 26 -14.53 5.17 16.86
C SER A 26 -13.67 6.43 16.73
N TYR A 27 -14.30 7.59 16.68
CA TYR A 27 -13.62 8.88 16.65
C TYR A 27 -13.92 9.65 17.95
N GLU A 28 -12.86 10.03 18.67
CA GLU A 28 -12.98 10.62 20.01
C GLU A 28 -12.39 12.03 20.08
N ILE A 29 -12.99 12.87 20.93
CA ILE A 29 -12.60 14.28 21.12
C ILE A 29 -11.58 14.43 22.25
N ASN A 30 -11.46 13.44 23.16
CA ASN A 30 -10.53 13.49 24.30
C ASN A 30 -10.19 12.08 24.81
N THR A 31 -9.25 12.01 25.76
CA THR A 31 -8.74 10.77 26.38
C THR A 31 -9.45 10.39 27.68
N ASN A 32 -10.57 11.02 28.04
CA ASN A 32 -11.24 10.80 29.33
C ASN A 32 -12.03 9.47 29.41
N GLY A 33 -11.95 8.65 28.36
CA GLY A 33 -12.49 7.29 28.31
C GLY A 33 -13.68 7.16 27.35
N HIS A 34 -13.82 5.96 26.78
CA HIS A 34 -14.84 5.57 25.78
C HIS A 34 -16.30 5.78 26.22
N GLY A 35 -16.55 6.02 27.52
CA GLY A 35 -17.88 6.22 28.11
C GLY A 35 -18.25 7.67 28.42
N SER A 36 -17.32 8.63 28.32
CA SER A 36 -17.60 10.03 28.67
C SER A 36 -18.19 10.83 27.50
N LEU A 37 -19.51 10.63 27.30
CA LEU A 37 -20.54 11.58 26.83
C LEU A 37 -20.38 12.37 25.51
N CYS A 38 -19.36 12.14 24.69
CA CYS A 38 -19.24 12.82 23.39
C CYS A 38 -18.89 11.86 22.25
N LEU A 39 -19.58 10.71 22.15
CA LEU A 39 -19.54 9.92 20.92
C LEU A 39 -20.15 10.77 19.80
N LEU A 40 -19.30 11.19 18.88
CA LEU A 40 -19.75 11.89 17.68
C LEU A 40 -20.41 10.88 16.76
N TRP A 41 -21.60 11.22 16.30
CA TRP A 41 -22.29 10.47 15.26
C TRP A 41 -22.01 11.13 13.92
N PHE A 42 -21.61 10.33 12.93
CA PHE A 42 -21.28 10.81 11.60
C PHE A 42 -22.26 10.27 10.56
N ASP A 43 -22.53 11.05 9.51
CA ASP A 43 -23.39 10.65 8.38
C ASP A 43 -22.94 9.30 7.78
N GLU A 44 -21.63 9.00 7.82
CA GLU A 44 -21.03 7.75 7.39
C GLU A 44 -21.40 6.52 8.25
N TYR A 45 -21.95 6.68 9.46
CA TYR A 45 -22.31 5.55 10.32
C TYR A 45 -23.67 4.94 9.99
N ASP A 46 -24.59 5.72 9.43
CA ASP A 46 -25.95 5.27 9.10
C ASP A 46 -26.52 5.90 7.81
N ASN A 47 -25.63 6.32 6.90
CA ASN A 47 -26.01 6.95 5.64
C ASN A 47 -26.95 8.13 5.87
N ALA A 48 -26.49 9.10 6.67
CA ALA A 48 -27.23 10.32 7.02
C ALA A 48 -28.63 10.04 7.60
N GLY A 49 -28.76 9.01 8.45
CA GLY A 49 -30.01 8.65 9.12
C GLY A 49 -30.92 7.66 8.38
N GLU A 50 -30.53 7.15 7.21
CA GLU A 50 -31.27 6.10 6.48
C GLU A 50 -31.19 4.71 7.17
N GLY A 51 -30.26 4.54 8.11
CA GLY A 51 -30.18 3.39 8.99
C GLY A 51 -28.86 2.63 8.94
N ARG A 52 -28.64 1.77 9.93
CA ARG A 52 -27.42 0.97 10.07
C ARG A 52 -27.40 -0.19 9.08
N GLY A 53 -26.19 -0.65 8.75
CA GLY A 53 -26.00 -1.80 7.86
C GLY A 53 -26.21 -1.49 6.39
N TYR A 54 -26.35 -0.20 6.03
CA TYR A 54 -26.58 0.26 4.65
C TYR A 54 -25.50 -0.20 3.66
N LEU A 55 -24.25 -0.37 4.13
CA LEU A 55 -23.14 -0.83 3.30
C LEU A 55 -23.20 -2.35 3.07
N GLY A 56 -23.82 -3.11 3.97
CA GLY A 56 -24.01 -4.55 3.87
C GLY A 56 -22.74 -5.38 4.10
N GLN A 57 -22.65 -6.54 3.46
CA GLN A 57 -21.54 -7.49 3.63
C GLN A 57 -20.40 -7.21 2.63
N PRO A 58 -19.12 -7.44 3.01
CA PRO A 58 -18.01 -7.30 2.07
C PRO A 58 -18.12 -8.35 0.96
N LEU A 59 -17.81 -7.94 -0.27
CA LEU A 59 -17.82 -8.82 -1.44
C LEU A 59 -16.45 -9.45 -1.72
N GLY A 60 -15.42 -9.07 -0.95
CA GLY A 60 -14.06 -9.59 -1.07
C GLY A 60 -13.07 -8.86 -0.18
N ALA A 61 -11.79 -9.20 -0.35
CA ALA A 61 -10.68 -8.46 0.25
C ALA A 61 -10.53 -7.07 -0.39
N ALA A 62 -9.86 -6.15 0.30
CA ALA A 62 -9.48 -4.88 -0.28
C ALA A 62 -8.48 -5.06 -1.43
N VAL A 63 -8.58 -4.19 -2.43
CA VAL A 63 -7.74 -4.19 -3.63
C VAL A 63 -7.20 -2.79 -3.92
N ARG A 64 -6.11 -2.71 -4.68
CA ARG A 64 -5.59 -1.44 -5.20
C ARG A 64 -6.65 -0.76 -6.07
N ALA A 65 -6.91 0.53 -5.80
CA ALA A 65 -7.96 1.30 -6.48
C ALA A 65 -7.41 2.18 -7.63
N VAL A 66 -6.10 2.17 -7.84
CA VAL A 66 -5.41 2.94 -8.89
C VAL A 66 -4.59 2.00 -9.79
N PRO A 67 -4.41 2.36 -11.08
CA PRO A 67 -3.62 1.57 -12.01
C PRO A 67 -2.15 1.42 -11.54
N PRO A 68 -1.37 0.51 -12.14
CA PRO A 68 0.08 0.45 -11.96
C PRO A 68 0.74 1.81 -12.24
N LEU A 69 1.84 2.09 -11.53
CA LEU A 69 2.63 3.29 -11.78
C LEU A 69 3.19 3.26 -13.21
N THR A 70 3.07 4.39 -13.90
CA THR A 70 3.61 4.58 -15.25
C THR A 70 4.92 5.36 -15.27
N THR A 71 5.43 5.76 -14.11
CA THR A 71 6.73 6.40 -13.96
C THR A 71 7.85 5.42 -14.32
N PRO A 72 9.01 5.90 -14.81
CA PRO A 72 10.12 5.02 -15.13
C PRO A 72 10.58 4.20 -13.91
N ASP A 73 11.03 2.98 -14.16
CA ASP A 73 11.84 2.23 -13.18
C ASP A 73 13.22 2.89 -13.06
N LEU A 74 13.59 3.25 -11.83
CA LEU A 74 14.82 3.97 -11.50
C LEU A 74 16.01 3.04 -11.29
N LEU A 75 15.79 1.74 -11.07
CA LEU A 75 16.86 0.79 -10.85
C LEU A 75 17.39 0.26 -12.18
N GLY A 76 16.47 -0.18 -13.05
CA GLY A 76 16.80 -0.93 -14.25
C GLY A 76 17.39 -2.30 -13.92
N ASN A 77 17.41 -3.21 -14.89
CA ASN A 77 18.06 -4.52 -14.77
C ASN A 77 17.58 -5.42 -13.61
N GLY A 78 16.54 -5.03 -12.86
CA GLY A 78 16.01 -5.81 -11.74
C GLY A 78 15.20 -7.04 -12.15
N ARG A 79 15.01 -7.25 -13.46
CA ARG A 79 14.44 -8.49 -14.02
C ARG A 79 15.44 -9.65 -14.06
N PHE A 80 16.73 -9.35 -13.91
CA PHE A 80 17.80 -10.34 -13.94
C PHE A 80 17.68 -11.34 -15.12
N ALA A 81 17.32 -10.85 -16.31
CA ALA A 81 16.98 -11.69 -17.45
C ALA A 81 18.22 -12.30 -18.14
N ASN A 82 19.41 -11.77 -17.83
CA ASN A 82 20.69 -12.17 -18.39
C ASN A 82 21.84 -11.66 -17.51
N GLN A 83 23.07 -12.09 -17.78
CA GLN A 83 24.22 -11.81 -16.90
C GLN A 83 24.54 -10.32 -16.83
N THR A 84 24.32 -9.56 -17.92
CA THR A 84 24.50 -8.10 -17.92
C THR A 84 23.53 -7.41 -16.96
N ASP A 85 22.31 -7.92 -16.82
CA ASP A 85 21.36 -7.38 -15.84
C ASP A 85 21.89 -7.60 -14.41
N LEU A 86 22.40 -8.79 -14.11
CA LEU A 86 22.94 -9.13 -12.79
C LEU A 86 24.22 -8.36 -12.46
N ASP A 87 25.13 -8.23 -13.43
CA ASP A 87 26.41 -7.51 -13.28
C ASP A 87 26.22 -6.00 -13.08
N ALA A 88 25.02 -5.46 -13.31
CA ALA A 88 24.68 -4.06 -13.03
C ALA A 88 24.34 -3.80 -11.55
N TRP A 89 24.26 -4.85 -10.74
CA TRP A 89 24.01 -4.82 -9.31
C TRP A 89 25.26 -5.26 -8.55
N ASP A 90 25.50 -4.61 -7.41
CA ASP A 90 26.71 -4.82 -6.62
C ASP A 90 26.39 -5.65 -5.38
N LEU A 91 27.04 -6.82 -5.23
CA LEU A 91 27.05 -7.58 -3.99
C LEU A 91 28.26 -7.17 -3.16
N TRP A 92 28.03 -6.70 -1.93
CA TRP A 92 29.08 -6.33 -0.99
C TRP A 92 28.95 -7.11 0.32
N ALA A 93 30.09 -7.45 0.92
CA ALA A 93 30.18 -8.15 2.20
C ALA A 93 31.37 -7.61 3.01
N ASP A 94 31.13 -7.27 4.27
CA ASP A 94 32.17 -6.83 5.21
C ASP A 94 33.01 -8.00 5.74
N ALA A 95 34.11 -7.69 6.43
CA ALA A 95 34.93 -8.69 7.11
C ALA A 95 34.07 -9.52 8.09
N GLY A 96 34.10 -10.84 7.92
CA GLY A 96 33.29 -11.76 8.73
C GLY A 96 31.95 -12.14 8.10
N TYR A 97 31.65 -11.63 6.90
CA TYR A 97 30.51 -11.99 6.07
C TYR A 97 31.00 -12.58 4.74
N ALA A 98 30.18 -13.43 4.11
CA ALA A 98 30.50 -13.99 2.80
C ALA A 98 29.23 -14.40 2.05
N ALA A 99 29.09 -13.92 0.82
CA ALA A 99 28.07 -14.36 -0.12
C ALA A 99 28.58 -14.40 -1.56
N SER A 100 27.83 -15.12 -2.40
CA SER A 100 27.96 -15.08 -3.85
C SER A 100 26.61 -14.82 -4.49
N VAL A 101 26.62 -14.12 -5.63
CA VAL A 101 25.43 -13.91 -6.46
C VAL A 101 25.63 -14.58 -7.82
N SER A 102 24.56 -15.18 -8.33
CA SER A 102 24.53 -15.85 -9.64
C SER A 102 23.13 -15.77 -10.25
N LEU A 103 23.03 -15.96 -11.56
CA LEU A 103 21.74 -16.18 -12.20
C LEU A 103 21.27 -17.60 -11.97
N ASP A 104 20.01 -17.74 -11.60
CA ASP A 104 19.33 -19.02 -11.49
C ASP A 104 18.23 -19.14 -12.54
N SER A 105 18.41 -20.06 -13.49
CA SER A 105 17.42 -20.39 -14.53
C SER A 105 16.55 -21.59 -14.17
N GLY A 106 16.75 -22.19 -13.00
CA GLY A 106 15.90 -23.26 -12.46
C GLY A 106 14.66 -22.76 -11.73
N THR A 107 14.67 -21.49 -11.29
CA THR A 107 13.54 -20.84 -10.63
C THR A 107 13.53 -19.34 -10.93
N ALA A 108 12.38 -18.82 -11.34
CA ALA A 108 12.12 -17.39 -11.51
C ALA A 108 10.66 -17.12 -11.13
N ALA A 109 10.35 -15.90 -10.67
CA ALA A 109 8.96 -15.49 -10.49
C ALA A 109 8.38 -15.01 -11.82
N GLU A 110 9.19 -14.29 -12.60
CA GLU A 110 8.86 -13.73 -13.89
C GLU A 110 9.96 -14.07 -14.90
N GLY A 111 9.60 -14.27 -16.17
CA GLY A 111 10.59 -14.58 -17.21
C GLY A 111 11.29 -15.93 -17.00
N ALA A 112 12.61 -15.95 -17.23
CA ALA A 112 13.39 -17.19 -17.34
C ALA A 112 14.50 -17.36 -16.29
N SER A 113 14.81 -16.32 -15.53
CA SER A 113 15.89 -16.34 -14.55
C SER A 113 15.63 -15.37 -13.41
N SER A 114 16.27 -15.60 -12.26
CA SER A 114 16.27 -14.70 -11.10
C SER A 114 17.68 -14.50 -10.54
N ALA A 115 17.87 -13.49 -9.70
CA ALA A 115 19.11 -13.33 -8.94
C ALA A 115 19.08 -14.28 -7.73
N ARG A 116 20.07 -15.17 -7.64
CA ARG A 116 20.26 -16.09 -6.51
C ARG A 116 21.46 -15.65 -5.71
N ILE A 117 21.22 -15.29 -4.45
CA ILE A 117 22.24 -14.82 -3.51
C ILE A 117 22.40 -15.88 -2.43
N GLU A 118 23.56 -16.52 -2.38
CA GLU A 118 23.91 -17.53 -1.39
C GLU A 118 24.76 -16.88 -0.29
N ILE A 119 24.21 -16.78 0.91
CA ILE A 119 24.88 -16.22 2.09
C ILE A 119 25.49 -17.36 2.89
N SER A 120 26.80 -17.51 2.77
CA SER A 120 27.58 -18.59 3.39
C SER A 120 28.11 -18.27 4.78
N GLN A 121 28.25 -16.98 5.11
CA GLN A 121 28.71 -16.52 6.42
C GLN A 121 28.02 -15.20 6.81
N SER A 122 27.59 -15.12 8.06
CA SER A 122 26.93 -13.96 8.68
C SER A 122 27.35 -13.81 10.14
N GLN A 123 27.34 -12.58 10.66
CA GLN A 123 27.52 -12.23 12.07
C GLN A 123 26.29 -11.55 12.69
N GLY A 124 25.16 -11.52 11.98
CA GLY A 124 23.88 -11.00 12.50
C GLY A 124 23.57 -9.53 12.23
N THR A 125 24.43 -8.77 11.53
CA THR A 125 24.16 -7.37 11.18
C THR A 125 23.71 -7.26 9.72
N ASP A 126 22.52 -6.71 9.50
CA ASP A 126 21.86 -6.65 8.19
C ASP A 126 22.70 -5.97 7.09
N TRP A 127 23.10 -4.72 7.33
CA TRP A 127 23.77 -3.88 6.31
C TRP A 127 25.21 -4.32 5.97
N GLN A 128 25.83 -5.20 6.78
CA GLN A 128 27.20 -5.67 6.56
C GLN A 128 27.30 -6.71 5.42
N LEU A 129 26.17 -7.11 4.84
CA LEU A 129 26.10 -7.84 3.58
C LEU A 129 24.90 -7.30 2.79
N SER A 130 25.17 -6.71 1.64
CA SER A 130 24.18 -5.97 0.87
C SER A 130 24.20 -6.31 -0.61
N PHE A 131 23.04 -6.24 -1.24
CA PHE A 131 22.88 -6.31 -2.68
C PHE A 131 22.24 -5.02 -3.18
N ALA A 132 22.98 -4.24 -3.98
CA ALA A 132 22.70 -2.83 -4.17
C ALA A 132 22.68 -2.42 -5.65
N ARG A 133 22.02 -1.29 -5.92
CA ARG A 133 21.97 -0.64 -7.22
C ARG A 133 22.26 0.85 -7.06
N SER A 134 23.19 1.36 -7.85
CA SER A 134 23.64 2.76 -7.82
C SER A 134 23.94 3.32 -9.23
N PRO A 135 23.76 4.63 -9.47
CA PRO A 135 23.07 5.60 -8.62
C PRO A 135 21.55 5.56 -8.84
N VAL A 136 20.80 6.01 -7.83
CA VAL A 136 19.36 6.20 -7.87
C VAL A 136 19.02 7.64 -7.48
N GLY A 137 18.21 8.31 -8.30
CA GLY A 137 17.76 9.67 -8.05
C GLY A 137 16.50 9.73 -7.19
N ILE A 138 16.56 10.47 -6.08
CA ILE A 138 15.48 10.65 -5.11
C ILE A 138 15.16 12.15 -4.98
N ASN A 139 13.87 12.48 -4.95
CA ASN A 139 13.35 13.84 -4.81
C ASN A 139 12.49 13.96 -3.56
N ALA A 140 12.75 14.99 -2.74
CA ALA A 140 11.95 15.31 -1.58
C ALA A 140 10.49 15.63 -1.96
N GLY A 141 9.55 15.19 -1.12
CA GLY A 141 8.12 15.45 -1.32
C GLY A 141 7.41 14.51 -2.29
N GLU A 142 8.16 13.57 -2.90
CA GLU A 142 7.60 12.44 -3.65
C GLU A 142 7.49 11.20 -2.75
N ASP A 143 6.46 10.40 -2.99
CA ASP A 143 6.42 9.02 -2.50
C ASP A 143 7.16 8.13 -3.52
N TYR A 144 7.74 7.03 -3.06
CA TYR A 144 8.36 6.01 -3.92
C TYR A 144 7.78 4.64 -3.61
N THR A 145 7.62 3.82 -4.64
CA THR A 145 7.15 2.44 -4.53
C THR A 145 8.23 1.47 -5.00
N LEU A 146 8.64 0.58 -4.10
CA LEU A 146 9.48 -0.57 -4.39
C LEU A 146 8.57 -1.78 -4.68
N THR A 147 8.73 -2.40 -5.84
CA THR A 147 8.08 -3.67 -6.20
C THR A 147 9.12 -4.72 -6.50
N PHE A 148 8.97 -5.92 -5.96
CA PHE A 148 9.88 -7.03 -6.24
C PHE A 148 9.24 -8.36 -5.89
N TRP A 149 9.65 -9.41 -6.60
CA TRP A 149 9.42 -10.77 -6.17
C TRP A 149 10.59 -11.24 -5.31
N ALA A 150 10.28 -11.94 -4.23
CA ALA A 150 11.29 -12.58 -3.41
C ALA A 150 10.81 -13.92 -2.84
N LYS A 151 11.78 -14.81 -2.64
CA LYS A 151 11.66 -16.01 -1.81
C LYS A 151 13.01 -16.32 -1.16
N ALA A 152 13.01 -17.24 -0.20
CA ALA A 152 14.22 -17.75 0.44
C ALA A 152 14.14 -19.26 0.63
N ASP A 153 15.25 -19.90 1.01
CA ASP A 153 15.27 -21.35 1.28
C ASP A 153 14.64 -21.73 2.64
N HIS A 154 14.41 -20.73 3.50
CA HIS A 154 13.62 -20.81 4.73
C HIS A 154 12.98 -19.45 5.05
N ALA A 155 12.09 -19.42 6.04
CA ALA A 155 11.48 -18.16 6.47
C ALA A 155 12.54 -17.23 7.08
N ARG A 156 12.68 -16.03 6.51
CA ARG A 156 13.68 -15.03 6.93
C ARG A 156 13.23 -13.61 6.68
N SER A 157 13.83 -12.64 7.38
CA SER A 157 13.62 -11.21 7.10
C SER A 157 14.69 -10.69 6.13
N ILE A 158 14.31 -9.71 5.32
CA ILE A 158 15.24 -8.86 4.56
C ILE A 158 14.78 -7.40 4.66
N GLY A 159 15.73 -6.46 4.76
CA GLY A 159 15.49 -5.03 4.74
C GLY A 159 15.67 -4.43 3.34
N ALA A 160 14.98 -3.33 3.04
CA ALA A 160 15.23 -2.54 1.83
C ALA A 160 15.18 -1.04 2.11
N TRP A 161 16.14 -0.30 1.59
CA TRP A 161 16.22 1.16 1.77
C TRP A 161 17.02 1.83 0.66
N ALA A 162 16.96 3.16 0.61
CA ALA A 162 17.86 3.96 -0.21
C ALA A 162 18.52 5.05 0.64
N GLN A 163 19.84 5.21 0.53
CA GLN A 163 20.63 6.10 1.36
C GLN A 163 21.75 6.80 0.57
N GLN A 164 22.41 7.77 1.19
CA GLN A 164 23.65 8.35 0.67
C GLN A 164 24.70 7.27 0.41
N ASN A 165 25.48 7.43 -0.65
CA ASN A 165 26.61 6.55 -0.99
C ASN A 165 27.91 6.86 -0.22
N SER A 166 27.83 7.71 0.80
CA SER A 166 28.96 8.11 1.63
C SER A 166 28.50 8.57 3.02
N PRO A 167 29.40 8.65 4.02
CA PRO A 167 29.07 9.16 5.34
C PRO A 167 28.42 10.56 5.26
N PRO A 168 27.36 10.84 6.02
CA PRO A 168 26.88 10.08 7.19
C PRO A 168 25.89 8.94 6.91
N TRP A 169 25.71 8.53 5.64
CA TRP A 169 24.80 7.43 5.26
C TRP A 169 23.32 7.73 5.57
N THR A 170 22.89 8.97 5.33
CA THR A 170 21.50 9.38 5.57
C THR A 170 20.55 8.54 4.72
N THR A 171 19.56 7.93 5.34
CA THR A 171 18.50 7.18 4.67
C THR A 171 17.42 8.12 4.16
N TRP A 172 17.10 8.03 2.87
CA TRP A 172 16.09 8.86 2.20
C TRP A 172 14.78 8.13 1.99
N LEU A 173 14.85 6.82 1.76
CA LEU A 173 13.72 5.90 1.65
C LEU A 173 13.98 4.72 2.58
N ASP A 174 13.06 4.44 3.49
CA ASP A 174 13.14 3.30 4.40
C ASP A 174 11.89 2.44 4.22
N PHE A 175 12.01 1.33 3.48
CA PHE A 175 10.89 0.41 3.24
C PHE A 175 10.70 -0.59 4.37
N GLY A 176 11.56 -0.57 5.40
CA GLY A 176 11.57 -1.52 6.50
C GLY A 176 11.95 -2.93 6.06
N ALA A 177 11.56 -3.90 6.90
CA ALA A 177 11.83 -5.31 6.67
C ALA A 177 10.57 -6.08 6.26
N VAL A 178 10.74 -7.05 5.38
CA VAL A 178 9.69 -8.01 5.00
C VAL A 178 10.13 -9.44 5.28
N THR A 179 9.19 -10.29 5.67
CA THR A 179 9.43 -11.71 5.86
C THR A 179 9.23 -12.47 4.55
N LEU A 180 10.28 -13.15 4.11
CA LEU A 180 10.30 -14.08 3.00
C LEU A 180 9.88 -15.48 3.46
N THR A 181 9.38 -16.27 2.50
CA THR A 181 9.05 -17.69 2.70
C THR A 181 9.70 -18.52 1.59
N THR A 182 9.46 -19.83 1.59
CA THR A 182 9.92 -20.72 0.51
C THR A 182 9.20 -20.52 -0.82
N GLU A 183 8.06 -19.82 -0.79
CA GLU A 183 7.26 -19.51 -1.97
C GLU A 183 7.54 -18.10 -2.46
N TRP A 184 7.53 -17.95 -3.80
CA TRP A 184 7.59 -16.64 -4.43
C TRP A 184 6.40 -15.78 -4.01
N ARG A 185 6.71 -14.58 -3.52
CA ARG A 185 5.72 -13.56 -3.21
C ARG A 185 6.17 -12.23 -3.78
N GLN A 186 5.21 -11.50 -4.35
CA GLN A 186 5.43 -10.12 -4.74
C GLN A 186 5.21 -9.20 -3.53
N PHE A 187 6.14 -8.28 -3.34
CA PHE A 187 6.07 -7.20 -2.38
C PHE A 187 5.90 -5.88 -3.13
N GLU A 188 5.02 -5.02 -2.63
CA GLU A 188 4.81 -3.66 -3.13
C GLU A 188 4.77 -2.75 -1.89
N LEU A 189 5.81 -1.94 -1.71
CA LEU A 189 6.04 -1.12 -0.52
C LEU A 189 6.18 0.34 -0.94
N SER A 190 5.40 1.24 -0.35
CA SER A 190 5.45 2.67 -0.67
C SER A 190 5.84 3.51 0.54
N VAL A 191 6.78 4.43 0.38
CA VAL A 191 7.26 5.32 1.45
C VAL A 191 7.53 6.74 0.95
N PRO A 192 7.31 7.78 1.77
CA PRO A 192 7.66 9.15 1.42
C PRO A 192 9.17 9.37 1.47
N ALA A 193 9.71 10.17 0.56
CA ALA A 193 11.10 10.59 0.59
C ALA A 193 11.37 11.60 1.72
N ALA A 194 12.38 11.32 2.54
CA ALA A 194 12.83 12.22 3.62
C ALA A 194 13.70 13.39 3.11
N GLY A 195 14.15 13.35 1.86
CA GLY A 195 15.01 14.36 1.25
C GLY A 195 15.26 14.09 -0.23
N SER A 196 16.21 14.82 -0.82
CA SER A 196 16.64 14.64 -2.21
C SER A 196 18.09 14.18 -2.28
N ASP A 197 18.39 13.25 -3.19
CA ASP A 197 19.73 12.77 -3.46
C ASP A 197 19.80 12.18 -4.87
N ALA A 198 20.66 12.73 -5.73
CA ALA A 198 20.80 12.26 -7.10
C ALA A 198 21.74 11.05 -7.23
N GLN A 199 22.45 10.69 -6.16
CA GLN A 199 23.52 9.68 -6.14
C GLN A 199 23.29 8.66 -5.03
N ALA A 200 22.04 8.45 -4.62
CA ALA A 200 21.72 7.49 -3.58
C ALA A 200 21.99 6.05 -4.05
N ASP A 201 22.28 5.17 -3.10
CA ASP A 201 22.35 3.73 -3.31
C ASP A 201 21.03 3.12 -2.84
N PHE A 202 20.39 2.33 -3.70
CA PHE A 202 19.30 1.43 -3.29
C PHE A 202 19.90 0.11 -2.82
N ILE A 203 19.44 -0.40 -1.68
CA ILE A 203 20.08 -1.52 -0.97
C ILE A 203 19.02 -2.51 -0.49
N PHE A 204 19.26 -3.80 -0.72
CA PHE A 204 18.73 -4.89 0.10
C PHE A 204 19.76 -5.30 1.15
N GLY A 205 19.35 -5.31 2.42
CA GLY A 205 20.10 -5.87 3.53
C GLY A 205 19.85 -7.37 3.64
N LEU A 206 20.93 -8.13 3.80
CA LEU A 206 20.92 -9.60 3.75
C LEU A 206 21.76 -10.24 4.87
N GLY A 207 22.46 -9.44 5.67
CA GLY A 207 23.50 -9.90 6.58
C GLY A 207 23.01 -10.51 7.89
N GLU A 208 21.71 -10.47 8.23
CA GLU A 208 21.22 -10.99 9.52
C GLU A 208 21.42 -12.50 9.71
N GLU A 209 21.36 -13.28 8.63
CA GLU A 209 21.50 -14.74 8.71
C GLU A 209 21.96 -15.40 7.40
N THR A 210 22.56 -16.59 7.53
CA THR A 210 22.97 -17.43 6.40
C THR A 210 21.77 -18.05 5.68
N GLY A 211 21.94 -18.47 4.43
CA GLY A 211 20.91 -19.08 3.61
C GLY A 211 20.87 -18.49 2.21
N THR A 212 19.86 -18.86 1.44
CA THR A 212 19.71 -18.44 0.05
C THR A 212 18.49 -17.55 -0.12
N VAL A 213 18.68 -16.41 -0.77
CA VAL A 213 17.60 -15.49 -1.17
C VAL A 213 17.55 -15.44 -2.70
N TRP A 214 16.33 -15.44 -3.24
CA TRP A 214 16.09 -15.15 -4.64
C TRP A 214 15.31 -13.84 -4.77
N LEU A 215 15.75 -12.99 -5.68
CA LEU A 215 15.10 -11.73 -6.03
C LEU A 215 14.80 -11.71 -7.54
N ASP A 216 13.65 -11.16 -7.90
CA ASP A 216 13.21 -11.05 -9.29
C ASP A 216 12.28 -9.84 -9.51
N ASP A 217 12.25 -9.33 -10.73
CA ASP A 217 11.53 -8.13 -11.18
C ASP A 217 11.54 -6.96 -10.18
N VAL A 218 12.74 -6.61 -9.68
CA VAL A 218 12.93 -5.50 -8.75
C VAL A 218 12.81 -4.16 -9.47
N ARG A 219 11.90 -3.31 -9.00
CA ARG A 219 11.62 -1.99 -9.57
C ARG A 219 11.45 -0.95 -8.48
N LEU A 220 11.99 0.24 -8.71
CA LEU A 220 11.72 1.41 -7.88
C LEU A 220 11.12 2.49 -8.76
N GLN A 221 9.92 2.94 -8.43
CA GLN A 221 9.20 3.94 -9.21
C GLN A 221 8.76 5.09 -8.31
N ALA A 222 8.84 6.32 -8.83
CA ALA A 222 8.25 7.48 -8.16
C ALA A 222 6.71 7.36 -8.19
N GLY A 223 6.06 7.74 -7.09
CA GLY A 223 4.64 7.60 -6.84
C GLY A 223 4.31 6.53 -5.79
N SER A 224 3.05 6.55 -5.35
CA SER A 224 2.47 5.59 -4.42
C SER A 224 1.17 5.03 -4.98
N ARG A 225 0.93 3.75 -4.72
CA ARG A 225 -0.34 3.08 -5.03
C ARG A 225 -1.14 2.76 -3.78
N GLU A 226 -0.85 3.41 -2.65
CA GLU A 226 -1.56 3.26 -1.37
C GLU A 226 -2.99 3.86 -1.40
N VAL A 227 -3.71 3.61 -2.49
CA VAL A 227 -5.13 3.88 -2.66
C VAL A 227 -5.85 2.56 -2.74
N TRP A 228 -6.80 2.37 -1.84
CA TRP A 228 -7.45 1.09 -1.61
C TRP A 228 -8.95 1.20 -1.79
N ARG A 229 -9.55 0.10 -2.26
CA ARG A 229 -10.98 -0.08 -2.41
C ARG A 229 -11.39 -1.40 -1.78
N ARG A 230 -12.49 -1.40 -1.03
CA ARG A 230 -13.21 -2.62 -0.68
C ARG A 230 -14.67 -2.49 -1.10
N ASP A 231 -15.14 -3.47 -1.85
CA ASP A 231 -16.52 -3.55 -2.30
C ASP A 231 -17.40 -4.24 -1.25
N TYR A 232 -18.60 -3.71 -1.09
CA TYR A 232 -19.66 -4.23 -0.26
C TYR A 232 -20.96 -4.36 -1.06
N SER A 233 -21.92 -5.14 -0.57
CA SER A 233 -23.20 -5.35 -1.26
C SER A 233 -23.99 -4.05 -1.46
N GLY A 234 -23.87 -3.08 -0.56
CA GLY A 234 -24.54 -1.78 -0.60
C GLY A 234 -23.68 -0.62 -1.11
N GLY A 235 -22.39 -0.82 -1.40
CA GLY A 235 -21.50 0.29 -1.74
C GLY A 235 -20.02 -0.09 -1.81
N VAL A 236 -19.15 0.91 -1.70
CA VAL A 236 -17.70 0.75 -1.66
C VAL A 236 -17.11 1.69 -0.60
N ALA A 237 -16.03 1.23 0.02
CA ALA A 237 -15.16 2.08 0.84
C ALA A 237 -13.86 2.32 0.08
N LEU A 238 -13.43 3.58 0.03
CA LEU A 238 -12.17 4.02 -0.55
C LEU A 238 -11.27 4.64 0.52
N VAL A 239 -9.97 4.44 0.38
CA VAL A 239 -8.93 5.07 1.21
C VAL A 239 -7.84 5.60 0.28
N ASN A 240 -7.43 6.84 0.46
CA ASN A 240 -6.18 7.36 -0.10
C ASN A 240 -5.19 7.57 1.05
N ALA A 241 -4.23 6.68 1.19
CA ALA A 241 -3.13 6.74 2.15
C ALA A 241 -1.83 7.28 1.53
N THR A 242 -1.92 7.96 0.38
CA THR A 242 -0.79 8.65 -0.25
C THR A 242 -0.69 10.11 0.20
N GLY A 243 0.47 10.72 0.00
CA GLY A 243 0.68 12.15 0.26
C GLY A 243 0.02 13.09 -0.76
N GLN A 244 -0.60 12.57 -1.82
CA GLN A 244 -1.12 13.34 -2.96
C GLN A 244 -2.60 13.04 -3.26
N PRO A 245 -3.36 13.96 -3.89
CA PRO A 245 -4.70 13.66 -4.39
C PRO A 245 -4.64 12.55 -5.44
N GLN A 246 -5.61 11.64 -5.42
CA GLN A 246 -5.67 10.50 -6.33
C GLN A 246 -7.05 10.40 -6.99
N THR A 247 -7.07 10.23 -8.31
CA THR A 247 -8.31 10.00 -9.05
C THR A 247 -8.61 8.50 -9.10
N VAL A 248 -9.77 8.11 -8.57
CA VAL A 248 -10.22 6.71 -8.51
C VAL A 248 -11.40 6.52 -9.46
N SER A 249 -11.24 5.65 -10.45
CA SER A 249 -12.35 5.20 -11.28
C SER A 249 -13.17 4.15 -10.53
N LEU A 250 -14.49 4.26 -10.58
CA LEU A 250 -15.41 3.44 -9.79
C LEU A 250 -15.90 2.20 -10.55
N GLY A 251 -15.64 2.11 -11.86
CA GLY A 251 -16.09 0.99 -12.70
C GLY A 251 -17.61 0.90 -12.88
N GLY A 252 -18.33 1.96 -12.53
CA GLY A 252 -19.79 2.07 -12.57
C GLY A 252 -20.25 3.34 -11.86
N GLU A 253 -21.54 3.65 -11.97
CA GLU A 253 -22.13 4.79 -11.26
C GLU A 253 -22.42 4.41 -9.80
N LEU A 254 -21.93 5.23 -8.87
CA LEU A 254 -22.22 5.14 -7.43
C LEU A 254 -22.69 6.50 -6.92
N ARG A 255 -23.41 6.50 -5.81
CA ARG A 255 -23.92 7.72 -5.18
C ARG A 255 -23.11 8.07 -3.94
N LYS A 256 -22.71 9.33 -3.76
CA LYS A 256 -22.21 9.79 -2.47
C LYS A 256 -23.30 9.73 -1.39
N ILE A 257 -22.90 9.67 -0.13
CA ILE A 257 -23.85 9.91 0.98
C ILE A 257 -24.42 11.32 0.80
N ALA A 258 -25.71 11.52 1.06
CA ALA A 258 -26.36 12.83 1.04
C ALA A 258 -26.42 13.40 2.46
N GLY A 259 -25.26 13.82 2.94
CA GLY A 259 -25.03 14.23 4.33
C GLY A 259 -25.24 15.72 4.57
N THR A 260 -25.35 16.11 5.84
CA THR A 260 -25.45 17.53 6.25
C THR A 260 -24.22 18.02 6.99
N GLN A 261 -23.35 17.11 7.47
CA GLN A 261 -22.19 17.44 8.28
C GLN A 261 -20.99 17.93 7.46
N ASP A 262 -20.76 17.32 6.30
CA ASP A 262 -19.75 17.71 5.31
C ASP A 262 -20.32 17.65 3.88
N PRO A 263 -21.24 18.58 3.52
CA PRO A 263 -21.94 18.54 2.25
C PRO A 263 -21.05 18.82 1.03
N ALA A 264 -19.79 19.25 1.24
CA ALA A 264 -18.82 19.37 0.14
C ALA A 264 -18.33 17.99 -0.35
N VAL A 265 -18.34 16.99 0.54
CA VAL A 265 -17.96 15.61 0.22
C VAL A 265 -19.21 14.74 0.05
N ASN A 266 -20.14 14.83 0.98
CA ASN A 266 -21.38 14.05 1.03
C ASN A 266 -22.56 14.85 0.44
N ASP A 267 -22.48 15.16 -0.86
CA ASP A 267 -23.46 15.97 -1.61
C ASP A 267 -24.61 15.16 -2.23
N GLY A 268 -24.62 13.83 -2.09
CA GLY A 268 -25.61 12.94 -2.69
C GLY A 268 -25.50 12.75 -4.21
N SER A 269 -24.48 13.32 -4.87
CA SER A 269 -24.31 13.23 -6.32
C SER A 269 -23.93 11.81 -6.79
N LEU A 270 -24.26 11.55 -8.05
CA LEU A 270 -23.86 10.35 -8.77
C LEU A 270 -22.50 10.57 -9.44
N VAL A 271 -21.61 9.61 -9.26
CA VAL A 271 -20.22 9.67 -9.70
C VAL A 271 -19.78 8.34 -10.31
N THR A 272 -18.94 8.42 -11.34
CA THR A 272 -18.22 7.28 -11.95
C THR A 272 -16.72 7.34 -11.68
N GLU A 273 -16.23 8.49 -11.20
CA GLU A 273 -14.88 8.73 -10.72
C GLU A 273 -14.92 9.71 -9.54
N VAL A 274 -13.91 9.65 -8.68
CA VAL A 274 -13.73 10.62 -7.59
C VAL A 274 -12.27 11.03 -7.46
N MET A 275 -12.03 12.31 -7.21
CA MET A 275 -10.73 12.80 -6.75
C MET A 275 -10.72 12.71 -5.22
N LEU A 276 -9.95 11.77 -4.68
CA LEU A 276 -9.81 11.52 -3.25
C LEU A 276 -8.59 12.29 -2.70
N PRO A 277 -8.76 13.25 -1.78
CA PRO A 277 -7.64 14.02 -1.21
C PRO A 277 -6.62 13.12 -0.48
N PRO A 278 -5.39 13.62 -0.23
CA PRO A 278 -4.41 12.92 0.62
C PRO A 278 -4.98 12.63 1.99
N TRP A 279 -4.72 11.43 2.52
CA TRP A 279 -5.12 11.01 3.86
C TRP A 279 -6.63 11.18 4.11
N ASP A 280 -7.45 10.80 3.13
CA ASP A 280 -8.91 10.84 3.20
C ASP A 280 -9.52 9.49 2.85
N GLY A 281 -10.77 9.30 3.25
CA GLY A 281 -11.61 8.17 2.93
C GLY A 281 -12.89 8.61 2.25
N LEU A 282 -13.55 7.69 1.54
CA LEU A 282 -14.88 7.95 0.99
C LEU A 282 -15.73 6.69 1.00
N ILE A 283 -16.99 6.83 1.38
CA ILE A 283 -18.00 5.78 1.22
C ILE A 283 -18.93 6.21 0.08
N LEU A 284 -19.13 5.31 -0.88
CA LEU A 284 -20.07 5.51 -1.98
C LEU A 284 -21.06 4.35 -1.99
N LEU A 285 -22.31 4.65 -2.33
CA LEU A 285 -23.44 3.74 -2.25
C LEU A 285 -23.75 3.19 -3.64
N ARG A 286 -24.02 1.89 -3.72
CA ARG A 286 -24.65 1.32 -4.92
C ARG A 286 -26.08 1.83 -4.98
N GLN A 287 -26.56 2.11 -6.19
CA GLN A 287 -27.99 2.31 -6.38
C GLN A 287 -28.67 0.97 -6.07
N MET A 288 -29.49 0.95 -5.02
CA MET A 288 -30.40 -0.18 -4.85
C MET A 288 -31.45 -0.04 -5.95
N GLU A 289 -31.49 -1.01 -6.86
CA GLU A 289 -32.66 -1.22 -7.71
C GLU A 289 -33.88 -1.21 -6.78
N PRO A 290 -34.90 -0.35 -7.01
CA PRO A 290 -36.12 -0.45 -6.24
C PRO A 290 -36.62 -1.89 -6.42
N GLN A 291 -36.69 -2.66 -5.34
CA GLN A 291 -37.32 -3.98 -5.39
C GLN A 291 -38.70 -3.76 -6.01
N ALA A 292 -38.88 -4.22 -7.24
CA ALA A 292 -40.18 -4.27 -7.87
C ALA A 292 -40.99 -5.26 -7.04
N TYR A 293 -41.74 -4.75 -6.06
CA TYR A 293 -42.78 -5.50 -5.39
C TYR A 293 -43.79 -5.86 -6.48
N LEU A 294 -43.66 -7.06 -7.05
CA LEU A 294 -44.73 -7.64 -7.83
C LEU A 294 -45.92 -7.80 -6.88
N PRO A 295 -47.06 -7.15 -7.14
CA PRO A 295 -48.23 -7.34 -6.30
C PRO A 295 -48.63 -8.82 -6.36
N VAL A 296 -48.55 -9.51 -5.21
CA VAL A 296 -49.11 -10.84 -5.07
C VAL A 296 -50.61 -10.70 -5.29
N THR A 297 -51.08 -11.12 -6.47
CA THR A 297 -52.51 -11.16 -6.75
C THR A 297 -53.04 -12.42 -6.08
N VAL A 298 -53.53 -12.28 -4.85
CA VAL A 298 -54.25 -13.37 -4.18
C VAL A 298 -55.59 -13.52 -4.90
N THR A 299 -55.71 -14.54 -5.74
CA THR A 299 -57.01 -14.95 -6.28
C THR A 299 -57.71 -15.75 -5.19
N SER A 300 -58.78 -15.18 -4.62
CA SER A 300 -59.69 -15.94 -3.78
C SER A 300 -60.39 -17.01 -4.63
N GLN A 301 -60.32 -18.27 -4.18
CA GLN A 301 -61.25 -19.32 -4.61
C GLN A 301 -62.52 -19.28 -3.77
#